data_AF-S3XPK1-F1
#
_entry.id   AF-S3XPK1-F1
#
_cell.length_a   1.000
_cell.length_b   1.000
_cell.length_c   1.000
_cell.angle_alpha   90.00
_cell.angle_beta   90.00
_cell.angle_gamma   90.00
#
_symmetry.space_group_name_H-M   'P 1'
#
loop_
_entity.id
_entity.type
_entity.pdbx_description
1 polymer ?
#
loop_
_entity_poly.entity_id
_entity_poly.type
_entity_poly.pdbx_seq_one_letter_code
_entity_poly.pdbx_strand_id
1 'polypeptide(L)'
;MIDINSFINKYIQYIHANFEIEEIDKKTYEITTPFLDSSNDYIVIYALINGDKIKLSDDSDTLNSLALKGMQFNTEKRQQELEIILNGFGIQRENNELFVEASVSNFASKQHNILQALISVNDMFVLANNKISSFFFDDVARFLDSIDARYISSVSLEGKSHLNHKFDFIISKSKKAKKDL
;
A
#
# COMPACT_ATOMS: atom_id res chain seq x y z
N MET A 1 2.13 -37.69 -23.85
CA MET A 1 3.25 -37.20 -23.02
C MET A 1 2.91 -35.80 -22.58
N ILE A 2 3.14 -35.43 -21.32
CA ILE A 2 2.86 -34.07 -20.84
C ILE A 2 3.95 -33.14 -21.38
N ASP A 3 3.55 -32.06 -22.06
CA ASP A 3 4.45 -31.00 -22.51
C ASP A 3 4.20 -29.72 -21.69
N ILE A 4 5.14 -29.42 -20.80
CA ILE A 4 5.06 -28.28 -19.89
C ILE A 4 5.11 -26.95 -20.66
N ASN A 5 5.80 -26.88 -21.80
CA ASN A 5 5.89 -25.65 -22.60
C ASN A 5 4.52 -25.27 -23.16
N SER A 6 3.74 -26.24 -23.63
CA SER A 6 2.35 -26.03 -24.06
C SER A 6 1.49 -25.43 -22.94
N PHE A 7 1.69 -25.86 -21.69
CA PHE A 7 0.94 -25.33 -20.55
C PHE A 7 1.35 -23.91 -20.16
N ILE A 8 2.64 -23.58 -20.20
CA ILE A 8 3.13 -22.21 -19.99
C ILE A 8 2.56 -21.28 -21.05
N ASN A 9 2.56 -21.69 -22.33
CA ASN A 9 1.98 -20.88 -23.40
C ASN A 9 0.48 -20.63 -23.21
N LYS A 10 -0.28 -21.65 -22.77
CA LYS A 10 -1.70 -21.49 -22.44
C LYS A 10 -1.90 -20.53 -21.28
N TYR A 11 -1.04 -20.57 -20.27
CA TYR A 11 -1.10 -19.63 -19.15
C TYR A 11 -0.83 -18.19 -19.60
N ILE A 12 0.20 -17.96 -20.43
CA ILE A 12 0.50 -16.63 -20.99
C ILE A 12 -0.68 -16.12 -21.83
N GLN A 13 -1.28 -16.98 -22.66
CA GLN A 13 -2.47 -16.64 -23.44
C GLN A 13 -3.67 -16.30 -22.55
N TYR A 14 -3.88 -17.05 -21.47
CA TYR A 14 -4.92 -16.77 -20.49
C TYR A 14 -4.70 -15.40 -19.85
N ILE A 15 -3.48 -15.11 -19.36
CA ILE A 15 -3.15 -13.81 -18.77
C ILE A 15 -3.37 -12.69 -19.78
N HIS A 16 -2.84 -12.81 -21.00
CA HIS A 16 -3.01 -11.82 -22.07
C HIS A 16 -4.48 -11.55 -22.41
N ALA A 17 -5.31 -12.60 -22.46
CA ALA A 17 -6.74 -12.46 -22.78
C ALA A 17 -7.55 -11.73 -21.70
N ASN A 18 -7.00 -11.53 -20.50
CA ASN A 18 -7.62 -10.79 -19.40
C ASN A 18 -7.02 -9.39 -19.21
N PHE A 19 -6.20 -8.91 -20.14
CA PHE A 19 -5.89 -7.48 -20.23
C PHE A 19 -6.97 -6.78 -21.05
N GLU A 20 -7.38 -5.60 -20.61
CA GLU A 20 -8.22 -4.69 -21.38
C GLU A 20 -7.44 -3.40 -21.62
N ILE A 21 -7.51 -2.87 -22.85
CA ILE A 21 -6.82 -1.64 -23.23
C ILE A 21 -7.85 -0.69 -23.83
N GLU A 22 -7.96 0.50 -23.26
CA GLU A 22 -8.83 1.57 -23.74
C GLU A 22 -7.98 2.77 -24.21
N GLU A 23 -8.26 3.30 -25.40
CA GLU A 23 -7.67 4.55 -25.87
C GLU A 23 -8.47 5.73 -25.33
N ILE A 24 -7.89 6.48 -24.40
CA ILE A 24 -8.50 7.72 -23.88
C ILE A 24 -8.32 8.85 -24.89
N ASP A 25 -7.10 8.96 -25.43
CA ASP A 25 -6.76 9.89 -26.50
C ASP A 25 -5.55 9.36 -27.30
N LYS A 26 -5.13 10.13 -28.33
CA LYS A 26 -4.04 9.77 -29.24
C LYS A 26 -2.70 9.42 -28.57
N LYS A 27 -2.49 9.82 -27.33
CA LYS A 27 -1.26 9.66 -26.56
C LYS A 27 -1.48 8.97 -25.22
N THR A 28 -2.70 8.61 -24.86
CA THR A 28 -3.02 8.08 -23.53
C THR A 28 -3.85 6.81 -23.65
N TYR A 29 -3.36 5.73 -23.07
CA TYR A 29 -4.03 4.44 -23.03
C TYR A 29 -4.21 3.99 -21.58
N GLU A 30 -5.40 3.53 -21.25
CA GLU A 30 -5.68 2.82 -20.01
C GLU A 30 -5.41 1.33 -20.22
N ILE A 31 -4.66 0.71 -19.32
CA ILE A 31 -4.32 -0.71 -19.35
C ILE A 31 -4.85 -1.35 -18.05
N THR A 32 -6.00 -2.00 -18.14
CA THR A 32 -6.56 -2.79 -17.05
C THR A 32 -5.87 -4.14 -17.02
N THR A 33 -5.24 -4.46 -15.90
CA THR A 33 -4.46 -5.69 -15.74
C THR A 33 -5.29 -6.77 -15.06
N PRO A 34 -5.01 -8.07 -15.28
CA PRO A 34 -5.71 -9.16 -14.61
C PRO A 34 -5.27 -9.39 -13.15
N PHE A 35 -4.55 -8.43 -12.57
CA PHE A 35 -4.04 -8.50 -11.20
C PHE A 35 -4.87 -7.60 -10.31
N LEU A 36 -5.02 -8.02 -9.06
CA LEU A 36 -5.95 -7.38 -8.13
C LEU A 36 -5.20 -6.56 -7.09
N ASP A 37 -5.83 -5.47 -6.67
CA ASP A 37 -5.41 -4.63 -5.56
C ASP A 37 -5.91 -5.20 -4.21
N SER A 38 -5.69 -4.45 -3.12
CA SER A 38 -6.17 -4.80 -1.78
C SER A 38 -7.70 -4.72 -1.60
N SER A 39 -8.44 -4.09 -2.53
CA SER A 39 -9.91 -4.11 -2.60
C SER A 39 -10.47 -5.30 -3.40
N ASN A 40 -9.61 -6.10 -4.05
CA ASN A 40 -10.03 -7.08 -5.04
C ASN A 40 -10.59 -6.45 -6.34
N ASP A 41 -10.13 -5.24 -6.65
CA ASP A 41 -10.37 -4.54 -7.93
C ASP A 41 -9.17 -4.72 -8.86
N TYR A 42 -9.37 -4.65 -10.17
CA TYR A 42 -8.28 -4.76 -11.13
C TYR A 42 -7.35 -3.55 -11.06
N ILE A 43 -6.05 -3.79 -11.03
CA ILE A 43 -5.04 -2.74 -11.09
C ILE A 43 -5.02 -2.16 -12.51
N VAL A 44 -5.15 -0.85 -12.61
CA VAL A 44 -5.09 -0.08 -13.85
C VAL A 44 -3.74 0.64 -13.95
N ILE A 45 -3.16 0.67 -15.15
CA ILE A 45 -1.95 1.43 -15.47
C ILE A 45 -2.24 2.32 -16.67
N TYR A 46 -1.91 3.61 -16.57
CA TYR A 46 -1.97 4.55 -17.69
C TYR A 46 -0.64 4.60 -18.42
N ALA A 47 -0.67 4.46 -19.75
CA ALA A 47 0.47 4.63 -20.63
C ALA A 47 0.36 5.95 -21.40
N LEU A 48 1.22 6.91 -21.07
CA LEU A 48 1.28 8.23 -21.72
C LEU A 48 2.48 8.28 -22.67
N ILE A 49 2.21 8.48 -23.96
CA ILE A 49 3.21 8.45 -25.04
C ILE A 49 3.65 9.87 -25.40
N ASN A 50 4.96 10.11 -25.35
CA ASN A 50 5.58 11.35 -25.80
C ASN A 50 6.82 11.07 -26.66
N GLY A 51 6.62 10.96 -27.97
CA GLY A 51 7.67 10.52 -28.89
C GLY A 51 8.09 9.09 -28.58
N ASP A 52 9.38 8.88 -28.32
CA ASP A 52 9.94 7.57 -27.98
C ASP A 52 9.89 7.24 -26.47
N LYS A 53 9.36 8.17 -25.66
CA LYS A 53 9.19 7.99 -24.22
C LYS A 53 7.76 7.62 -23.89
N ILE A 54 7.62 6.71 -22.94
CA ILE A 54 6.34 6.24 -22.41
C ILE A 54 6.39 6.38 -20.89
N LYS A 55 5.47 7.14 -20.29
CA LYS A 55 5.26 7.14 -18.84
C LYS A 55 4.20 6.10 -18.51
N LEU A 56 4.54 5.14 -17.67
CA LEU A 56 3.57 4.23 -17.05
C LEU A 56 3.23 4.78 -15.66
N SER A 57 1.96 4.98 -15.37
CA SER A 57 1.49 5.64 -14.15
C SER A 57 0.27 4.93 -13.55
N ASP A 58 0.12 4.99 -12.24
CA ASP A 58 -1.10 4.58 -11.52
C ASP A 58 -2.10 5.72 -11.28
N ASP A 59 -1.83 6.92 -11.81
CA ASP A 59 -2.62 8.14 -11.61
C ASP A 59 -2.95 8.44 -10.13
N SER A 60 -2.01 8.13 -9.23
CA SER A 60 -2.15 8.28 -7.77
C SER A 60 -3.17 7.38 -7.11
N ASP A 61 -3.78 6.43 -7.83
CA ASP A 61 -4.85 5.58 -7.31
C ASP A 61 -4.39 4.75 -6.11
N THR A 62 -3.23 4.09 -6.21
CA THR A 62 -2.76 3.14 -5.19
C THR A 62 -2.64 3.77 -3.81
N LEU A 63 -1.93 4.91 -3.72
CA LEU A 63 -1.70 5.58 -2.44
C LEU A 63 -2.96 6.26 -1.91
N ASN A 64 -3.82 6.77 -2.79
CA ASN A 64 -5.09 7.39 -2.38
C ASN A 64 -6.09 6.35 -1.88
N SER A 65 -6.23 5.21 -2.57
CA SER A 65 -7.05 4.06 -2.17
C SER A 65 -6.63 3.54 -0.79
N LEU A 66 -5.32 3.38 -0.56
CA LEU A 66 -4.79 2.99 0.74
C LEU A 66 -5.08 4.02 1.84
N ALA A 67 -4.92 5.32 1.54
CA ALA A 67 -5.23 6.38 2.49
C ALA A 67 -6.72 6.40 2.89
N LEU A 68 -7.63 6.18 1.93
CA LEU A 68 -9.07 6.02 2.18
C LEU A 68 -9.39 4.80 3.06
N LYS A 69 -8.60 3.73 2.93
CA LYS A 69 -8.67 2.53 3.79
C LYS A 69 -7.97 2.70 5.15
N GLY A 70 -7.50 3.92 5.48
CA GLY A 70 -6.83 4.23 6.75
C GLY A 70 -5.34 3.92 6.80
N MET A 71 -4.74 3.53 5.68
CA MET A 71 -3.31 3.26 5.55
C MET A 71 -2.60 4.47 4.95
N GLN A 72 -2.07 5.32 5.83
CA GLN A 72 -1.31 6.50 5.45
C GLN A 72 0.19 6.29 5.68
N PHE A 73 1.00 6.83 4.76
CA PHE A 73 2.46 6.88 4.83
C PHE A 73 2.94 8.14 5.55
N ASN A 74 2.43 8.37 6.76
CA ASN A 74 2.66 9.56 7.58
C ASN A 74 3.69 9.35 8.71
N THR A 75 4.24 8.14 8.86
CA THR A 75 5.33 7.83 9.79
C THR A 75 6.61 7.54 9.04
N GLU A 76 7.76 7.88 9.63
CA GLU A 76 9.08 7.63 9.02
C GLU A 76 9.25 6.16 8.63
N LYS A 77 8.83 5.23 9.49
CA LYS A 77 8.92 3.80 9.21
C LYS A 77 8.10 3.39 8.00
N ARG A 78 6.85 3.85 7.87
CA ARG A 78 6.00 3.53 6.71
C ARG A 78 6.55 4.15 5.43
N GLN A 79 7.06 5.38 5.52
CA GLN A 79 7.73 6.02 4.38
C GLN A 79 8.98 5.23 3.96
N GLN A 80 9.82 4.80 4.90
CA GLN A 80 10.98 3.97 4.59
C GLN A 80 10.61 2.66 3.90
N GLU A 81 9.59 1.95 4.38
CA GLU A 81 9.12 0.71 3.76
C GLU A 81 8.58 0.95 2.34
N LEU A 82 7.82 2.04 2.13
CA LEU A 82 7.36 2.44 0.81
C LEU A 82 8.56 2.71 -0.13
N GLU A 83 9.51 3.52 0.32
CA GLU A 83 10.70 3.85 -0.47
C GLU A 83 11.54 2.61 -0.79
N ILE A 84 11.64 1.64 0.12
CA ILE A 84 12.33 0.36 -0.16
C ILE A 84 11.66 -0.37 -1.32
N ILE A 85 10.32 -0.46 -1.33
CA ILE A 85 9.56 -1.11 -2.40
C ILE A 85 9.75 -0.34 -3.72
N LEU A 86 9.52 0.97 -3.72
CA LEU A 86 9.62 1.79 -4.92
C LEU A 86 11.02 1.73 -5.54
N ASN A 87 12.07 1.86 -4.72
CA ASN A 87 13.46 1.76 -5.18
C ASN A 87 13.80 0.35 -5.69
N GLY A 88 13.25 -0.70 -5.08
CA GLY A 88 13.45 -2.09 -5.50
C GLY A 88 12.96 -2.37 -6.92
N PHE A 89 11.90 -1.69 -7.37
CA PHE A 89 11.35 -1.82 -8.72
C PHE A 89 11.73 -0.65 -9.66
N GLY A 90 12.40 0.37 -9.14
CA GLY A 90 12.79 1.57 -9.89
C GLY A 90 11.60 2.47 -10.25
N ILE A 91 10.66 2.61 -9.32
CA ILE A 91 9.46 3.44 -9.43
C ILE A 91 9.71 4.81 -8.80
N GLN A 92 9.23 5.84 -9.48
CA GLN A 92 9.29 7.22 -9.03
C GLN A 92 7.96 7.62 -8.42
N ARG A 93 8.01 8.61 -7.51
CA ARG A 93 6.82 9.15 -6.86
C ARG A 93 6.79 10.67 -6.97
N GLU A 94 5.65 11.22 -7.40
CA GLU A 94 5.39 12.66 -7.43
C GLU A 94 3.94 12.94 -7.02
N ASN A 95 3.70 13.75 -5.98
CA ASN A 95 2.34 14.11 -5.53
C ASN A 95 1.36 12.92 -5.32
N ASN A 96 1.88 11.78 -4.87
CA ASN A 96 1.20 10.47 -4.73
C ASN A 96 1.06 9.63 -6.01
N GLU A 97 1.39 10.17 -7.17
CA GLU A 97 1.49 9.39 -8.41
C GLU A 97 2.71 8.48 -8.35
N LEU A 98 2.50 7.18 -8.58
CA LEU A 98 3.55 6.19 -8.74
C LEU A 98 3.74 5.93 -10.23
N PHE A 99 4.95 6.18 -10.74
CA PHE A 99 5.20 6.08 -12.17
C PHE A 99 6.60 5.62 -12.52
N VAL A 100 6.80 5.23 -13.78
CA VAL A 100 8.11 4.92 -14.33
C VAL A 100 8.19 5.34 -15.80
N GLU A 101 9.34 5.92 -16.19
CA GLU A 101 9.64 6.16 -17.60
C GLU A 101 10.17 4.89 -18.28
N ALA A 102 9.65 4.66 -19.48
CA ALA A 102 10.01 3.56 -20.37
C ALA A 102 10.32 4.09 -21.78
N SER A 103 11.09 3.29 -22.52
CA SER A 103 11.23 3.37 -23.97
C SER A 103 10.51 2.18 -24.60
N VAL A 104 10.30 2.23 -25.91
CA VAL A 104 9.73 1.09 -26.67
C VAL A 104 10.49 -0.21 -26.40
N SER A 105 11.83 -0.16 -26.28
CA SER A 105 12.67 -1.34 -26.07
C SER A 105 12.59 -1.96 -24.67
N ASN A 106 12.17 -1.21 -23.65
CA ASN A 106 12.11 -1.71 -22.26
C ASN A 106 10.70 -1.69 -21.66
N PHE A 107 9.68 -1.32 -22.44
CA PHE A 107 8.29 -1.20 -22.02
C PHE A 107 7.81 -2.41 -21.21
N ALA A 108 8.00 -3.63 -21.72
CA ALA A 108 7.53 -4.84 -21.03
C ALA A 108 8.16 -5.02 -19.64
N SER A 109 9.45 -4.73 -19.50
CA SER A 109 10.14 -4.79 -18.20
C SER A 109 9.66 -3.69 -17.26
N LYS A 110 9.44 -2.47 -17.77
CA LYS A 110 8.95 -1.35 -16.95
C LYS A 110 7.49 -1.54 -16.52
N GLN A 111 6.65 -2.09 -17.39
CA GLN A 111 5.28 -2.48 -17.06
C GLN A 111 5.25 -3.57 -15.99
N HIS A 112 6.11 -4.59 -16.10
CA HIS A 112 6.22 -5.59 -15.06
C HIS A 112 6.65 -4.96 -13.72
N ASN A 113 7.66 -4.09 -13.73
CA ASN A 113 8.16 -3.45 -12.51
C ASN A 113 7.10 -2.59 -11.82
N ILE A 114 6.39 -1.73 -12.55
CA ILE A 114 5.34 -0.89 -11.94
C ILE A 114 4.23 -1.77 -11.38
N LEU A 115 3.75 -2.76 -12.13
CA LEU A 115 2.72 -3.68 -11.65
C LEU A 115 3.15 -4.39 -10.35
N GLN A 116 4.38 -4.91 -10.28
CA GLN A 116 4.89 -5.57 -9.06
C GLN A 116 5.03 -4.60 -7.89
N ALA A 117 5.40 -3.34 -8.15
CA ALA A 117 5.42 -2.31 -7.12
C ALA A 117 4.02 -1.99 -6.60
N LEU A 118 3.02 -1.83 -7.48
CA LEU A 118 1.64 -1.53 -7.07
C LEU A 118 1.04 -2.68 -6.24
N ILE A 119 1.29 -3.93 -6.62
CA ILE A 119 0.91 -5.11 -5.81
C ILE A 119 1.62 -5.09 -4.46
N SER A 120 2.93 -4.86 -4.43
CA SER A 120 3.72 -4.84 -3.18
C SER A 120 3.29 -3.73 -2.23
N VAL A 121 2.97 -2.54 -2.75
CA VAL A 121 2.45 -1.41 -1.98
C VAL A 121 1.04 -1.72 -1.45
N ASN A 122 0.19 -2.38 -2.24
CA ASN A 122 -1.10 -2.88 -1.77
C ASN A 122 -0.95 -3.93 -0.65
N ASP A 123 0.01 -4.84 -0.75
CA ASP A 123 0.27 -5.88 0.26
C ASP A 123 0.71 -5.30 1.61
N MET A 124 1.30 -4.10 1.62
CA MET A 124 1.59 -3.38 2.86
C MET A 124 0.31 -3.14 3.70
N PHE A 125 -0.88 -3.09 3.08
CA PHE A 125 -2.17 -3.01 3.78
C PHE A 125 -2.47 -4.29 4.58
N VAL A 126 -2.18 -5.46 4.00
CA VAL A 126 -2.38 -6.75 4.68
C VAL A 126 -1.42 -6.89 5.86
N LEU A 127 -0.17 -6.45 5.70
CA LEU A 127 0.80 -6.34 6.79
C LEU A 127 0.39 -5.28 7.83
N ALA A 128 -0.25 -4.20 7.38
CA ALA A 128 -0.85 -3.24 8.28
C ALA A 128 -1.92 -3.92 9.13
N ASN A 129 -2.81 -4.79 8.62
CA ASN A 129 -3.86 -5.40 9.46
C ASN A 129 -3.34 -6.29 10.61
N ASN A 130 -2.25 -7.05 10.43
CA ASN A 130 -1.61 -7.77 11.54
C ASN A 130 -0.72 -6.87 12.44
N LYS A 131 -0.23 -5.74 11.91
CA LYS A 131 0.50 -4.71 12.69
C LYS A 131 -0.38 -3.56 13.20
N ILE A 132 -1.68 -3.51 12.87
CA ILE A 132 -2.56 -2.37 13.14
C ILE A 132 -2.78 -2.28 14.64
N SER A 133 -2.77 -3.39 15.39
CA SER A 133 -2.75 -3.29 16.85
C SER A 133 -1.48 -2.58 17.33
N SER A 134 -0.29 -2.96 16.85
CA SER A 134 0.99 -2.30 17.20
C SER A 134 1.01 -0.83 16.79
N PHE A 135 0.66 -0.51 15.55
CA PHE A 135 0.72 0.88 15.06
C PHE A 135 -0.37 1.76 15.65
N PHE A 136 -1.57 1.24 15.90
CA PHE A 136 -2.62 1.97 16.59
C PHE A 136 -2.18 2.34 18.00
N PHE A 137 -1.58 1.40 18.74
CA PHE A 137 -1.05 1.72 20.06
C PHE A 137 0.12 2.69 19.99
N ASP A 138 0.99 2.61 18.97
CA ASP A 138 2.04 3.60 18.75
C ASP A 138 1.47 5.00 18.42
N ASP A 139 0.39 5.09 17.65
CA ASP A 139 -0.31 6.34 17.34
C ASP A 139 -0.99 6.93 18.59
N VAL A 140 -1.62 6.08 19.42
CA VAL A 140 -2.21 6.49 20.71
C VAL A 140 -1.13 6.95 21.69
N ALA A 141 0.01 6.25 21.78
CA ALA A 141 1.15 6.66 22.60
C ALA A 141 1.67 8.04 22.16
N ARG A 142 1.91 8.22 20.85
CA ARG A 142 2.33 9.52 20.29
C ARG A 142 1.32 10.64 20.54
N PHE A 143 0.02 10.35 20.44
CA PHE A 143 -1.02 11.30 20.78
C PHE A 143 -0.96 11.69 22.26
N LEU A 144 -0.90 10.71 23.17
CA LEU A 144 -0.79 10.94 24.60
C LEU A 144 0.47 11.73 24.98
N ASP A 145 1.61 11.42 24.35
CA ASP A 145 2.86 12.16 24.52
C ASP A 145 2.71 13.63 24.05
N SER A 146 2.03 13.85 22.91
CA SER A 146 1.84 15.21 22.35
C SER A 146 0.97 16.12 23.22
N ILE A 147 0.11 15.54 24.07
CA ILE A 147 -0.71 16.28 25.05
C ILE A 147 -0.14 16.22 26.47
N ASP A 148 1.09 15.72 26.64
CA ASP A 148 1.77 15.51 27.94
C ASP A 148 0.92 14.69 28.94
N ALA A 149 0.17 13.72 28.42
CA ALA A 149 -0.65 12.82 29.22
C ALA A 149 0.20 11.69 29.81
N ARG A 150 0.03 11.44 31.12
CA ARG A 150 0.72 10.33 31.80
C ARG A 150 -0.03 9.02 31.60
N TYR A 151 0.65 8.05 31.02
CA TYR A 151 0.13 6.69 30.87
C TYR A 151 1.18 5.63 31.22
N ILE A 152 0.70 4.41 31.46
CA ILE A 152 1.50 3.20 31.56
C ILE A 152 1.06 2.29 30.41
N SER A 153 2.00 1.81 29.59
CA SER A 153 1.72 0.95 28.46
C SER A 153 1.89 -0.54 28.79
N SER A 154 1.17 -1.41 28.09
CA SER A 154 1.32 -2.87 28.11
C SER A 154 1.29 -3.51 29.51
N VAL A 155 0.24 -3.23 30.30
CA VAL A 155 0.11 -3.72 31.68
C VAL A 155 -0.83 -4.93 31.73
N SER A 156 -0.47 -5.94 32.52
CA SER A 156 -1.39 -7.02 32.92
C SER A 156 -1.86 -6.79 34.34
N LEU A 157 -3.17 -6.78 34.57
CA LEU A 157 -3.80 -6.59 35.87
C LEU A 157 -4.72 -7.76 36.21
N GLU A 158 -4.70 -8.18 37.47
CA GLU A 158 -5.65 -9.16 37.98
C GLU A 158 -6.98 -8.47 38.34
N GLY A 159 -8.07 -8.93 37.73
CA GLY A 159 -9.41 -8.46 38.01
C GLY A 159 -9.97 -9.03 39.31
N LYS A 160 -11.07 -8.47 39.81
CA LYS A 160 -11.76 -8.97 41.02
C LYS A 160 -12.24 -10.42 40.90
N SER A 161 -12.36 -10.93 39.67
CA SER A 161 -12.67 -12.33 39.34
C SER A 161 -11.45 -13.26 39.37
N HIS A 162 -10.25 -12.76 39.73
CA HIS A 162 -8.96 -13.46 39.64
C HIS A 162 -8.55 -13.83 38.19
N LEU A 163 -9.13 -13.16 37.20
CA LEU A 163 -8.71 -13.29 35.80
C LEU A 163 -7.69 -12.20 35.47
N ASN A 164 -6.64 -12.57 34.74
CA ASN A 164 -5.66 -11.62 34.22
C ASN A 164 -6.21 -10.93 32.97
N HIS A 165 -6.20 -9.61 32.99
CA HIS A 165 -6.60 -8.75 31.89
C HIS A 165 -5.40 -7.94 31.42
N LYS A 166 -5.15 -7.97 30.11
CA LYS A 166 -4.13 -7.13 29.48
C LYS A 166 -4.76 -5.83 29.03
N PHE A 167 -4.14 -4.70 29.41
CA PHE A 167 -4.51 -3.36 28.98
C PHE A 167 -3.33 -2.72 28.25
N ASP A 168 -3.60 -2.14 27.08
CA ASP A 168 -2.57 -1.50 26.27
C ASP A 168 -2.15 -0.14 26.85
N PHE A 169 -3.08 0.59 27.46
CA PHE A 169 -2.83 1.86 28.15
C PHE A 169 -3.64 1.99 29.44
N ILE A 170 -2.98 2.46 30.50
CA ILE A 170 -3.61 2.93 31.74
C ILE A 170 -3.31 4.41 31.89
N ILE A 171 -4.36 5.24 31.85
CA ILE A 171 -4.24 6.69 32.08
C ILE A 171 -4.50 6.98 33.55
N SER A 172 -3.52 7.56 34.22
CA SER A 172 -3.62 7.84 35.64
C SER A 172 -4.29 9.18 35.91
N LYS A 173 -5.15 9.24 36.94
CA LYS A 173 -5.90 10.44 37.30
C LYS A 173 -4.95 11.59 37.66
N SER A 174 -5.05 12.71 36.94
CA SER A 174 -4.34 13.96 37.27
C SER A 174 -5.28 14.95 37.98
N LYS A 175 -4.78 15.66 38.99
CA LYS A 175 -5.52 16.77 39.65
C LYS A 175 -5.57 18.05 38.79
N LYS A 176 -4.72 18.17 37.76
CA LYS A 176 -4.59 19.37 36.90
C LYS A 176 -5.34 19.27 35.56
N ALA A 177 -5.72 18.07 35.11
CA ALA A 177 -6.45 17.89 33.87
C ALA A 177 -7.95 18.13 34.12
N LYS A 178 -8.54 19.13 33.47
CA LYS A 178 -9.99 19.36 33.51
C LYS A 178 -10.71 18.17 32.88
N LYS A 179 -11.81 17.79 33.51
CA LYS A 179 -12.70 16.73 33.07
C LYS A 179 -13.68 17.33 32.06
N ASP A 180 -13.21 17.58 30.84
CA ASP A 180 -14.07 18.00 29.74
C ASP A 180 -14.28 16.78 28.84
N LEU A 181 -15.33 16.01 29.17
CA LEU A 181 -16.02 15.05 28.32
C LEU A 181 -17.40 15.63 28.03
#